data_AF-A0A7K7T857-F1
#
_entry.id   AF-A0A7K7T857-F1
#
_cell.length_a   1.000
_cell.length_b   1.000
_cell.length_c   1.000
_cell.angle_alpha   90.00
_cell.angle_beta   90.00
_cell.angle_gamma   90.00
#
_symmetry.space_group_name_H-M   'P 1'
#
loop_
_entity.id
_entity.type
_entity.pdbx_description
1 polymer ?
#
loop_
_entity_poly.entity_id
_entity_poly.type
_entity_poly.pdbx_seq_one_letter_code
_entity_poly.pdbx_strand_id
1 'polypeptide(L)'
;MFRRDERCRATVARGSALDMELRRGRCRPPAPAPQEPELQRALERALRVREGARRLLPACSRPEQALETTKTLVLCDARVVAAGGELQRRQEARLRGARRPSDAGPGAERVPCRGTVCISDLRIPLMWKDTEYFRNKGELHRCAVFLLLQVGAEIHDTPTVLVDRTLTDICFEGAVLFSEAGPDFELKVELYSAGLPGAGAQGSTPKKLATRLSTSLGRSGGRRARAALEGGPGSPPGSAGTGALVLPPPGVPCPRFQLLAHATLSLAQVHDGFRTHDLVIAADEQSPCWVPLYGRMCCRLAARPRCIDTPAVTGTLRLQAPGAEGPSRPTLFCVLRGPGLLCYSNAHEADAGQEPTLTIAVTKDTRVRAEPGGHGQPPGVAVTNRLGGEEVTHALVAESVAEAQRWLEAFEQHLYDLAQWKQCCEELMRIEEPPPRRPPAP
;
A
#
# COMPACT_ATOMS: atom_id res chain seq x y z
N MET A 1 11.38 28.13 25.78
CA MET A 1 10.54 27.26 26.63
C MET A 1 9.33 26.82 25.84
N PHE A 2 9.39 25.66 25.20
CA PHE A 2 8.26 25.09 24.46
C PHE A 2 7.49 24.14 25.38
N ARG A 3 6.21 24.41 25.63
CA ARG A 3 5.33 23.49 26.36
C ARG A 3 4.94 22.34 25.43
N ARG A 4 5.39 21.13 25.80
CA ARG A 4 4.88 19.83 25.33
C ARG A 4 3.60 19.53 26.09
N ASP A 5 2.46 19.58 25.40
CA ASP A 5 1.23 18.80 25.61
C ASP A 5 0.02 19.61 25.11
N GLU A 6 -0.18 19.63 23.80
CA GLU A 6 -1.53 19.83 23.25
C GLU A 6 -1.91 18.56 22.49
N ARG A 7 -2.59 17.66 23.19
CA ARG A 7 -3.42 16.63 22.54
C ARG A 7 -4.47 17.37 21.74
N CYS A 8 -4.49 17.22 20.41
CA CYS A 8 -5.60 17.66 19.56
C CYS A 8 -6.90 16.98 20.04
N ARG A 9 -7.63 17.66 20.93
CA ARG A 9 -9.03 17.34 21.22
C ARG A 9 -9.85 17.77 20.01
N ALA A 10 -10.70 16.88 19.52
CA ALA A 10 -11.77 17.24 18.60
C ALA A 10 -12.50 18.47 19.17
N THR A 11 -12.61 19.53 18.37
CA THR A 11 -13.27 20.78 18.74
C THR A 11 -14.78 20.56 18.79
N VAL A 12 -15.28 20.19 19.97
CA VAL A 12 -16.72 20.18 20.25
C VAL A 12 -17.18 21.63 20.42
N ALA A 13 -18.17 22.06 19.64
CA ALA A 13 -18.75 23.39 19.77
C ALA A 13 -19.31 23.57 21.19
N ARG A 14 -18.87 24.63 21.88
CA ARG A 14 -19.32 24.98 23.24
C ARG A 14 -20.85 25.15 23.23
N GLY A 15 -21.54 24.41 24.09
CA GLY A 15 -23.00 24.46 24.21
C GLY A 15 -23.78 23.47 23.33
N SER A 16 -23.10 22.64 22.53
CA SER A 16 -23.78 21.55 21.81
C SER A 16 -24.29 20.46 22.77
N ALA A 17 -25.31 19.71 22.35
CA ALA A 17 -25.83 18.58 23.12
C ALA A 17 -24.72 17.57 23.51
N LEU A 18 -23.74 17.39 22.62
CA LEU A 18 -22.55 16.56 22.86
C LEU A 18 -21.62 17.15 23.94
N ASP A 19 -21.41 18.47 23.98
CA ASP A 19 -20.66 19.16 25.06
C ASP A 19 -21.36 18.99 26.41
N MET A 20 -22.70 19.08 26.42
CA MET A 20 -23.52 18.88 27.62
C MET A 20 -23.47 17.43 28.12
N GLU A 21 -23.47 16.43 27.23
CA GLU A 21 -23.38 15.01 27.59
C GLU A 21 -21.98 14.58 28.05
N LEU A 22 -20.93 15.14 27.43
CA LEU A 22 -19.54 14.97 27.85
C LEU A 22 -19.29 15.57 29.25
N ARG A 23 -19.86 16.76 29.54
CA ARG A 23 -19.78 17.39 30.87
C ARG A 23 -20.55 16.63 31.94
N ARG A 24 -21.62 15.91 31.57
CA ARG A 24 -22.41 15.05 32.46
C ARG A 24 -21.78 13.66 32.67
N GLY A 25 -20.62 13.39 32.09
CA GLY A 25 -19.89 12.12 32.27
C GLY A 25 -20.58 10.90 31.65
N ARG A 26 -21.60 11.09 30.80
CA ARG A 26 -22.39 9.98 30.23
C ARG A 26 -21.80 9.37 28.97
N CYS A 27 -20.88 10.08 28.29
CA CYS A 27 -20.17 9.56 27.12
C CYS A 27 -18.67 9.81 27.30
N ARG A 28 -17.85 8.76 27.14
CA ARG A 28 -16.42 8.93 26.88
C ARG A 28 -16.23 9.22 25.39
N PRO A 29 -15.34 10.14 24.98
CA PRO A 29 -14.96 10.21 23.58
C PRO A 29 -14.37 8.85 23.18
N PRO A 30 -14.76 8.30 22.01
CA PRO A 30 -14.20 7.05 21.54
C PRO A 30 -12.68 7.19 21.46
N ALA A 31 -11.96 6.23 22.04
CA ALA A 31 -10.50 6.22 21.98
C ALA A 31 -10.03 6.20 20.52
N PRO A 32 -8.98 6.95 20.15
CA PRO A 32 -8.41 6.84 18.81
C PRO A 32 -7.95 5.41 18.59
N ALA A 33 -8.37 4.81 17.47
CA ALA A 33 -7.91 3.48 17.07
C ALA A 33 -6.38 3.51 16.91
N PRO A 34 -5.65 2.45 17.31
CA PRO A 34 -4.19 2.44 17.35
C PRO A 34 -3.50 2.74 16.01
N GLN A 35 -4.18 2.51 14.88
CA GLN A 35 -3.67 2.80 13.53
C GLN A 35 -3.85 4.25 13.06
N GLU A 36 -4.74 5.03 13.66
CA GLU A 36 -4.93 6.45 13.32
C GLU A 36 -3.70 7.33 13.59
N PRO A 37 -3.00 7.22 14.74
CA PRO A 37 -1.76 7.98 14.95
C PRO A 37 -0.65 7.56 13.98
N GLU A 38 -0.64 6.31 13.51
CA GLU A 38 0.32 5.86 12.49
C GLU A 38 0.05 6.49 11.14
N LEU A 39 -1.23 6.53 10.73
CA LEU A 39 -1.66 7.16 9.48
C LEU A 39 -1.43 8.68 9.49
N GLN A 40 -1.69 9.35 10.62
CA GLN A 40 -1.35 10.77 10.81
C GLN A 40 0.16 11.01 10.70
N ARG A 41 0.98 10.19 11.36
CA ARG A 41 2.45 10.27 11.23
C ARG A 41 2.90 10.00 9.80
N ALA A 42 2.27 9.07 9.07
CA ALA A 42 2.57 8.80 7.68
C ALA A 42 2.27 10.02 6.79
N LEU A 43 1.11 10.66 6.98
CA LEU A 43 0.73 11.90 6.30
C LEU A 43 1.74 13.03 6.58
N GLU A 44 2.05 13.29 7.85
CA GLU A 44 3.02 14.32 8.22
C GLU A 44 4.41 14.05 7.64
N ARG A 45 4.87 12.79 7.65
CA ARG A 45 6.13 12.39 7.02
C ARG A 45 6.10 12.69 5.53
N ALA A 46 5.03 12.31 4.82
CA ALA A 46 4.90 12.57 3.39
C ALA A 46 4.91 14.08 3.08
N LEU A 47 4.25 14.91 3.88
CA LEU A 47 4.26 16.38 3.74
C LEU A 47 5.66 16.97 3.93
N ARG A 48 6.41 16.51 4.94
CA ARG A 48 7.78 16.97 5.19
C ARG A 48 8.73 16.57 4.06
N VAL A 49 8.65 15.32 3.59
CA VAL A 49 9.46 14.84 2.46
C VAL A 49 9.13 15.62 1.19
N ARG A 50 7.85 15.88 0.93
CA ARG A 50 7.42 16.71 -0.20
C ARG A 50 8.05 18.11 -0.17
N GLU A 51 7.99 18.78 0.97
CA GLU A 51 8.57 20.11 1.14
C GLU A 51 10.10 20.09 0.96
N GLY A 52 10.76 19.07 1.51
CA GLY A 52 12.20 18.85 1.31
C GLY A 52 12.56 18.66 -0.16
N ALA A 53 11.83 17.80 -0.88
CA ALA A 53 12.04 17.54 -2.31
C ALA A 53 11.80 18.79 -3.16
N ARG A 54 10.79 19.61 -2.85
CA ARG A 54 10.55 20.90 -3.54
C ARG A 54 11.71 21.88 -3.40
N ARG A 55 12.35 21.90 -2.23
CA ARG A 55 13.54 22.74 -1.97
C ARG A 55 14.81 22.18 -2.60
N LEU A 56 14.93 20.85 -2.66
CA LEU A 56 16.08 20.18 -3.26
C LEU A 56 16.09 20.30 -4.79
N LEU A 57 14.92 20.25 -5.42
CA LEU A 57 14.78 20.24 -6.87
C LEU A 57 15.55 21.35 -7.61
N PRO A 58 15.48 22.65 -7.23
CA PRO A 58 16.27 23.69 -7.88
C PRO A 58 17.77 23.59 -7.61
N ALA A 59 18.20 22.81 -6.62
CA ALA A 59 19.60 22.57 -6.30
C ALA A 59 20.18 21.33 -7.01
N CYS A 60 19.37 20.57 -7.76
CA CYS A 60 19.85 19.42 -8.52
C CYS A 60 20.78 19.86 -9.66
N SER A 61 22.00 19.32 -9.67
CA SER A 61 23.01 19.60 -10.69
C SER A 61 23.12 18.48 -11.74
N ARG A 62 22.55 17.30 -11.47
CA ARG A 62 22.51 16.16 -12.40
C ARG A 62 21.06 15.82 -12.81
N PRO A 63 20.81 15.45 -14.08
CA PRO A 63 19.49 15.01 -14.54
C PRO A 63 18.92 13.84 -13.72
N GLU A 64 19.76 12.88 -13.34
CA GLU A 64 19.38 11.73 -12.50
C GLU A 64 18.86 12.16 -11.13
N GLN A 65 19.51 13.16 -10.51
CA GLN A 65 19.08 13.70 -9.21
C GLN A 65 17.74 14.43 -9.34
N ALA A 66 17.57 15.23 -10.39
CA ALA A 66 16.31 15.92 -10.66
C ALA A 66 15.18 14.91 -10.91
N LEU A 67 15.44 13.85 -11.68
CA LEU A 67 14.50 12.79 -11.98
C LEU A 67 14.04 12.08 -10.71
N GLU A 68 14.96 11.61 -9.87
CA GLU A 68 14.60 10.92 -8.62
C GLU A 68 13.86 11.86 -7.64
N THR A 69 14.25 13.14 -7.59
CA THR A 69 13.56 14.15 -6.77
C THR A 69 12.13 14.39 -7.27
N THR A 70 11.90 14.41 -8.59
CA THR A 70 10.56 14.58 -9.17
C THR A 70 9.68 13.34 -8.98
N LYS A 71 10.24 12.14 -9.11
CA LYS A 71 9.57 10.88 -8.74
C LYS A 71 9.14 10.91 -7.27
N THR A 72 10.04 11.33 -6.38
CA THR A 72 9.73 11.49 -4.94
C THR A 72 8.55 12.44 -4.72
N LEU A 73 8.47 13.55 -5.47
CA LEU A 73 7.32 14.47 -5.38
C LEU A 73 6.01 13.80 -5.79
N VAL A 74 5.98 13.06 -6.89
CA VAL A 74 4.78 12.31 -7.33
C VAL A 74 4.34 11.33 -6.25
N LEU A 75 5.26 10.54 -5.69
CA LEU A 75 4.96 9.57 -4.64
C LEU A 75 4.46 10.25 -3.36
N CYS A 76 5.06 11.36 -2.96
CA CYS A 76 4.61 12.10 -1.78
C CYS A 76 3.23 12.71 -1.98
N ASP A 77 2.92 13.25 -3.16
CA ASP A 77 1.59 13.78 -3.45
C ASP A 77 0.53 12.66 -3.40
N ALA A 78 0.80 11.51 -4.00
CA ALA A 78 -0.07 10.34 -3.92
C ALA A 78 -0.26 9.87 -2.46
N ARG A 79 0.82 9.80 -1.66
CA ARG A 79 0.76 9.41 -0.24
C ARG A 79 -0.05 10.39 0.60
N VAL A 80 0.06 11.70 0.32
CA VAL A 80 -0.73 12.74 1.00
C VAL A 80 -2.21 12.56 0.70
N VAL A 81 -2.57 12.37 -0.57
CA VAL A 81 -3.96 12.17 -1.00
C VAL A 81 -4.52 10.88 -0.37
N ALA A 82 -3.79 9.77 -0.45
CA ALA A 82 -4.25 8.48 0.03
C ALA A 82 -4.41 8.46 1.57
N ALA A 83 -3.41 8.95 2.31
CA ALA A 83 -3.49 9.01 3.78
C ALA A 83 -4.55 10.02 4.26
N GLY A 84 -4.65 11.18 3.61
CA GLY A 84 -5.66 12.19 3.92
C GLY A 84 -7.09 11.68 3.68
N GLY A 85 -7.32 11.02 2.54
CA GLY A 85 -8.61 10.42 2.21
C GLY A 85 -9.01 9.31 3.18
N GLU A 86 -8.06 8.47 3.60
CA GLU A 86 -8.32 7.42 4.58
C GLU A 86 -8.62 7.98 5.97
N LEU A 87 -7.91 9.03 6.42
CA LEU A 87 -8.23 9.74 7.66
C LEU A 87 -9.64 10.33 7.63
N GLN A 88 -10.00 10.97 6.51
CA GLN A 88 -11.34 11.52 6.32
C GLN A 88 -12.41 10.43 6.39
N ARG A 89 -12.23 9.31 5.68
CA ARG A 89 -13.17 8.17 5.72
C ARG A 89 -13.37 7.66 7.15
N ARG A 90 -12.29 7.48 7.91
CA ARG A 90 -12.35 7.04 9.32
C ARG A 90 -13.06 8.05 10.21
N GLN A 91 -12.80 9.33 9.99
CA GLN A 91 -13.48 10.40 10.72
C GLN A 91 -14.99 10.41 10.42
N GLU A 92 -15.37 10.30 9.15
CA GLU A 92 -16.78 10.21 8.77
C GLU A 92 -17.47 8.96 9.32
N ALA A 93 -16.81 7.79 9.27
CA ALA A 93 -17.33 6.56 9.85
C ALA A 93 -17.57 6.68 11.36
N ARG A 94 -16.69 7.38 12.09
CA ARG A 94 -16.91 7.69 13.50
C ARG A 94 -18.09 8.62 13.74
N LEU A 95 -18.23 9.67 12.92
CA LEU A 95 -19.36 10.59 13.03
C LEU A 95 -20.69 9.88 12.71
N ARG A 96 -20.68 8.93 11.78
CA ARG A 96 -21.82 8.04 11.47
C ARG A 96 -22.11 7.07 12.63
N GLY A 97 -21.10 6.37 13.15
CA GLY A 97 -21.23 5.44 14.27
C GLY A 97 -21.53 6.10 15.63
N ALA A 98 -21.23 7.39 15.79
CA ALA A 98 -21.63 8.18 16.95
C ALA A 98 -23.13 8.56 16.94
N ARG A 99 -23.82 8.42 15.80
CA ARG A 99 -25.27 8.60 15.71
C ARG A 99 -25.98 7.26 15.97
N ARG A 100 -26.27 7.01 17.25
CA ARG A 100 -27.07 5.89 17.83
C ARG A 100 -26.43 4.49 17.83
N PRO A 101 -25.97 4.03 19.01
CA PRO A 101 -25.71 2.61 19.29
C PRO A 101 -26.97 1.74 19.47
N SER A 102 -28.18 2.31 19.39
CA SER A 102 -29.41 1.64 19.85
C SER A 102 -30.09 0.71 18.84
N ASP A 103 -29.56 0.54 17.63
CA ASP A 103 -30.14 -0.37 16.61
C ASP A 103 -29.15 -1.47 16.14
N ALA A 104 -27.99 -1.61 16.79
CA ALA A 104 -27.15 -2.78 16.56
C ALA A 104 -27.80 -3.98 17.28
N GLY A 105 -28.67 -4.70 16.56
CA GLY A 105 -29.12 -6.01 16.99
C GLY A 105 -27.94 -6.96 17.28
N PRO A 106 -28.18 -8.10 17.93
CA PRO A 106 -27.14 -9.10 18.16
C PRO A 106 -26.68 -9.66 16.81
N GLY A 107 -25.59 -9.11 16.29
CA GLY A 107 -25.07 -9.41 14.97
C GLY A 107 -24.15 -8.29 14.50
N ALA A 108 -23.02 -8.09 15.18
CA ALA A 108 -21.94 -7.32 14.59
C ALA A 108 -21.59 -7.97 13.24
N GLU A 109 -21.68 -7.20 12.16
CA GLU A 109 -21.33 -7.66 10.82
C GLU A 109 -19.89 -8.21 10.87
N ARG A 110 -19.73 -9.50 10.57
CA ARG A 110 -18.41 -10.15 10.60
C ARG A 110 -17.49 -9.42 9.62
N VAL A 111 -16.26 -9.16 10.05
CA VAL A 111 -15.26 -8.51 9.20
C VAL A 111 -14.37 -9.61 8.60
N PRO A 112 -14.12 -9.62 7.28
CA PRO A 112 -13.26 -10.63 6.69
C PRO A 112 -11.83 -10.49 7.18
N CYS A 113 -11.10 -11.61 7.29
CA CYS A 113 -9.69 -11.56 7.60
C CYS A 113 -8.92 -10.76 6.54
N ARG A 114 -7.85 -10.09 6.96
CA ARG A 114 -6.88 -9.50 6.02
C ARG A 114 -5.98 -10.59 5.42
N GLY A 115 -5.23 -10.24 4.39
CA GLY A 115 -4.30 -11.12 3.72
C GLY A 115 -3.22 -10.35 2.98
N THR A 116 -2.30 -11.10 2.39
CA THR A 116 -1.22 -10.57 1.57
C THR A 116 -1.64 -10.57 0.10
N VAL A 117 -1.55 -9.44 -0.57
CA VAL A 117 -1.66 -9.35 -2.03
C VAL A 117 -0.27 -9.07 -2.60
N CYS A 118 0.12 -9.81 -3.63
CA CYS A 118 1.41 -9.72 -4.28
C CYS A 118 1.25 -9.54 -5.78
N ILE A 119 1.94 -8.56 -6.34
CA ILE A 119 2.07 -8.36 -7.77
C ILE A 119 3.54 -8.52 -8.18
N SER A 120 3.80 -9.34 -9.21
CA SER A 120 5.13 -9.59 -9.77
C SER A 120 5.07 -9.79 -11.29
N ASP A 121 6.22 -10.03 -11.91
CA ASP A 121 6.37 -10.23 -13.36
C ASP A 121 5.73 -9.13 -14.22
N LEU A 122 5.84 -7.88 -13.77
CA LEU A 122 5.26 -6.72 -14.41
C LEU A 122 5.94 -6.42 -15.75
N ARG A 123 5.18 -6.56 -16.84
CA ARG A 123 5.61 -6.31 -18.22
C ARG A 123 4.58 -5.50 -18.99
N ILE A 124 5.00 -4.42 -19.65
CA ILE A 124 4.14 -3.54 -20.44
C ILE A 124 4.65 -3.51 -21.89
N PRO A 125 3.96 -4.17 -22.83
CA PRO A 125 4.36 -4.17 -24.23
C PRO A 125 4.25 -2.77 -24.88
N LEU A 126 5.23 -2.45 -25.70
CA LEU A 126 5.35 -1.20 -26.46
C LEU A 126 4.84 -1.39 -27.89
N MET A 127 4.44 -0.29 -28.54
CA MET A 127 3.93 -0.27 -29.91
C MET A 127 4.63 0.81 -30.76
N TRP A 128 5.93 0.66 -30.96
CA TRP A 128 6.69 1.58 -31.83
C TRP A 128 6.20 1.51 -33.28
N LYS A 129 6.04 2.67 -33.92
CA LYS A 129 5.69 2.72 -35.35
C LYS A 129 6.91 2.35 -36.19
N ASP A 130 6.72 1.66 -37.32
CA ASP A 130 7.82 1.29 -38.25
C ASP A 130 8.66 2.51 -38.67
N THR A 131 8.04 3.67 -38.82
CA THR A 131 8.73 4.93 -39.12
C THR A 131 9.69 5.35 -38.02
N GLU A 132 9.39 5.08 -36.76
CA GLU A 132 10.22 5.40 -35.60
C GLU A 132 11.35 4.36 -35.44
N TYR A 133 11.05 3.09 -35.72
CA TYR A 133 12.00 1.99 -35.64
C TYR A 133 13.06 2.07 -36.77
N PHE A 134 12.65 2.23 -38.03
CA PHE A 134 13.53 2.09 -39.19
C PHE A 134 14.09 3.41 -39.77
N ARG A 135 13.43 4.57 -39.62
CA ARG A 135 13.86 5.81 -40.32
C ARG A 135 14.69 6.79 -39.51
N ASN A 136 14.70 6.71 -38.18
CA ASN A 136 15.49 7.65 -37.39
C ASN A 136 16.96 7.20 -37.31
N LYS A 137 17.83 7.75 -38.18
CA LYS A 137 19.31 7.67 -38.04
C LYS A 137 19.86 8.69 -37.02
N GLY A 138 18.99 9.33 -36.23
CA GLY A 138 19.32 10.35 -35.23
C GLY A 138 19.28 9.85 -33.78
N GLU A 139 19.34 10.78 -32.83
CA GLU A 139 19.33 10.52 -31.38
C GLU A 139 18.03 9.81 -30.93
N LEU A 140 18.16 8.83 -30.03
CA LEU A 140 17.03 8.08 -29.46
C LEU A 140 16.22 9.01 -28.58
N HIS A 141 14.92 9.15 -28.83
CA HIS A 141 14.01 9.72 -27.84
C HIS A 141 13.98 8.76 -26.64
N ARG A 142 14.35 9.25 -25.45
CA ARG A 142 14.40 8.46 -24.23
C ARG A 142 13.42 9.04 -23.22
N CYS A 143 12.59 8.17 -22.66
CA CYS A 143 11.68 8.49 -21.57
C CYS A 143 12.10 7.73 -20.32
N ALA A 144 12.04 8.38 -19.18
CA ALA A 144 12.10 7.72 -17.89
C ALA A 144 10.69 7.30 -17.48
N VAL A 145 10.52 6.06 -17.04
CA VAL A 145 9.21 5.52 -16.62
C VAL A 145 9.31 4.81 -15.28
N PHE A 146 8.27 4.86 -14.48
CA PHE A 146 8.12 4.04 -13.27
C PHE A 146 6.64 3.74 -12.99
N LEU A 147 6.38 2.71 -12.21
CA LEU A 147 5.05 2.38 -11.71
C LEU A 147 4.85 2.87 -10.29
N LEU A 148 3.69 3.45 -10.04
CA LEU A 148 3.11 3.66 -8.71
C LEU A 148 2.03 2.60 -8.49
N LEU A 149 2.15 1.85 -7.40
CA LEU A 149 1.26 0.76 -7.03
C LEU A 149 0.57 1.12 -5.71
N GLN A 150 -0.77 1.12 -5.69
CA GLN A 150 -1.53 1.56 -4.52
C GLN A 150 -2.65 0.58 -4.16
N VAL A 151 -2.73 0.23 -2.87
CA VAL A 151 -3.89 -0.43 -2.24
C VAL A 151 -4.27 0.38 -1.01
N GLY A 152 -5.47 0.96 -1.00
CA GLY A 152 -5.92 1.82 0.09
C GLY A 152 -4.98 3.02 0.32
N ALA A 153 -4.37 3.09 1.51
CA ALA A 153 -3.38 4.12 1.88
C ALA A 153 -1.92 3.68 1.67
N GLU A 154 -1.69 2.42 1.33
CA GLU A 154 -0.35 1.86 1.09
C GLU A 154 0.08 2.13 -0.35
N ILE A 155 1.28 2.69 -0.52
CA ILE A 155 1.84 3.09 -1.82
C ILE A 155 3.27 2.60 -1.96
N HIS A 156 3.50 1.80 -2.99
CA HIS A 156 4.80 1.32 -3.43
C HIS A 156 5.14 1.86 -4.82
N ASP A 157 6.41 1.79 -5.18
CA ASP A 157 6.92 2.23 -6.47
C ASP A 157 8.00 1.30 -6.99
N THR A 158 8.16 1.26 -8.31
CA THR A 158 9.24 0.51 -8.97
C THR A 158 10.45 1.41 -9.23
N PRO A 159 11.66 0.84 -9.40
CA PRO A 159 12.79 1.58 -9.96
C PRO A 159 12.43 2.25 -11.29
N THR A 160 13.07 3.39 -11.55
CA THR A 160 12.89 4.12 -12.81
C THR A 160 13.63 3.39 -13.93
N VAL A 161 12.93 3.12 -15.03
CA VAL A 161 13.46 2.45 -16.22
C VAL A 161 13.59 3.48 -17.35
N LEU A 162 14.65 3.41 -18.13
CA LEU A 162 14.82 4.22 -19.33
C LEU A 162 14.28 3.47 -20.54
N VAL A 163 13.35 4.09 -21.26
CA VAL A 163 12.65 3.53 -22.41
C VAL A 163 13.03 4.26 -23.67
N ASP A 164 13.40 3.50 -24.68
CA ASP A 164 13.59 3.98 -26.05
C ASP A 164 13.13 2.90 -27.03
N ARG A 165 13.19 3.23 -28.33
CA ARG A 165 12.74 2.36 -29.43
C ARG A 165 13.46 1.01 -29.56
N THR A 166 14.53 0.76 -28.79
CA THR A 166 15.18 -0.55 -28.77
C THR A 166 14.44 -1.57 -27.92
N LEU A 167 13.56 -1.12 -27.02
CA LEU A 167 12.77 -1.98 -26.16
C LEU A 167 11.46 -2.38 -26.84
N THR A 168 11.09 -3.66 -26.73
CA THR A 168 9.75 -4.16 -27.09
C THR A 168 8.78 -4.08 -25.92
N ASP A 169 9.30 -4.08 -24.70
CA ASP A 169 8.53 -4.13 -23.47
C ASP A 169 9.24 -3.37 -22.35
N ILE A 170 8.45 -2.80 -21.44
CA ILE A 170 8.92 -2.26 -20.18
C ILE A 170 8.76 -3.36 -19.12
N CYS A 171 9.87 -3.83 -18.56
CA CYS A 171 9.86 -4.84 -17.50
C CYS A 171 10.25 -4.21 -16.17
N PHE A 172 9.50 -4.52 -15.10
CA PHE A 172 9.84 -4.11 -13.75
C PHE A 172 10.19 -5.34 -12.92
N GLU A 173 11.41 -5.37 -12.39
CA GLU A 173 11.89 -6.48 -11.58
C GLU A 173 11.39 -6.38 -10.14
N GLY A 174 11.11 -7.55 -9.56
CA GLY A 174 10.75 -7.71 -8.16
C GLY A 174 9.25 -7.81 -7.89
N ALA A 175 8.93 -8.42 -6.75
CA ALA A 175 7.57 -8.54 -6.24
C ALA A 175 7.25 -7.39 -5.29
N VAL A 176 6.00 -6.91 -5.36
CA VAL A 176 5.47 -5.88 -4.47
C VAL A 176 4.33 -6.46 -3.64
N LEU A 177 4.42 -6.29 -2.32
CA LEU A 177 3.54 -6.93 -1.35
C LEU A 177 2.74 -5.89 -0.58
N PHE A 178 1.46 -6.18 -0.40
CA PHE A 178 0.53 -5.46 0.47
C PHE A 178 0.05 -6.44 1.53
N SER A 179 0.53 -6.30 2.77
CA SER A 179 0.36 -7.32 3.82
C SER A 179 -0.98 -7.27 4.54
N GLU A 180 -1.72 -6.16 4.42
CA GLU A 180 -2.97 -5.92 5.14
C GLU A 180 -4.14 -5.63 4.19
N ALA A 181 -4.16 -6.30 3.04
CA ALA A 181 -5.25 -6.18 2.06
C ALA A 181 -6.50 -6.95 2.52
N GLY A 182 -7.69 -6.40 2.26
CA GLY A 182 -8.96 -7.13 2.39
C GLY A 182 -9.36 -7.81 1.08
N PRO A 183 -10.39 -8.66 1.08
CA PRO A 183 -10.92 -9.28 -0.14
C PRO A 183 -11.55 -8.26 -1.10
N ASP A 184 -11.88 -7.06 -0.61
CA ASP A 184 -12.41 -5.92 -1.34
C ASP A 184 -11.32 -5.00 -1.92
N PHE A 185 -10.05 -5.45 -1.94
CA PHE A 185 -8.95 -4.60 -2.38
C PHE A 185 -9.13 -4.13 -3.84
N GLU A 186 -8.67 -2.90 -4.08
CA GLU A 186 -8.43 -2.35 -5.41
C GLU A 186 -6.97 -1.96 -5.51
N LEU A 187 -6.20 -2.74 -6.27
CA LEU A 187 -4.83 -2.45 -6.63
C LEU A 187 -4.81 -1.53 -7.84
N LYS A 188 -4.44 -0.28 -7.63
CA LYS A 188 -4.21 0.69 -8.69
C LYS A 188 -2.77 0.59 -9.17
N VAL A 189 -2.62 0.46 -10.48
CA VAL A 189 -1.33 0.44 -11.18
C VAL A 189 -1.28 1.68 -12.06
N GLU A 190 -0.38 2.61 -11.77
CA GLU A 190 -0.23 3.86 -12.51
C GLU A 190 1.18 3.95 -13.11
N LEU A 191 1.25 4.05 -14.44
CA LEU A 191 2.50 4.23 -15.18
C LEU A 191 2.75 5.72 -15.39
N TYR A 192 3.86 6.20 -14.84
CA TYR A 192 4.33 7.58 -15.03
C TYR A 192 5.48 7.61 -16.01
N SER A 193 5.54 8.68 -16.80
CA SER A 193 6.59 8.91 -17.79
C SER A 193 7.11 10.34 -17.73
N ALA A 194 8.41 10.53 -17.99
CA ALA A 194 9.03 11.83 -18.14
C ALA A 194 10.01 11.82 -19.33
N GLY A 195 9.86 12.78 -20.24
CA GLY A 195 10.79 12.95 -21.36
C GLY A 195 12.16 13.41 -20.88
N LEU A 196 13.23 12.81 -21.40
CA LEU A 196 14.59 13.27 -21.17
C LEU A 196 15.04 14.14 -22.35
N PRO A 197 15.65 15.32 -22.09
CA PRO A 197 16.22 16.12 -23.16
C PRO A 197 17.36 15.34 -23.83
N GLY A 198 17.29 15.20 -25.16
CA GLY A 198 18.41 14.68 -25.95
C GLY A 198 19.64 15.58 -25.81
N ALA A 199 20.83 14.99 -25.84
CA ALA A 199 22.11 15.71 -25.81
C ALA A 199 22.24 16.70 -26.99
N GLY A 200 21.42 16.58 -28.04
CA GLY A 200 21.36 17.51 -29.18
C GLY A 200 20.35 18.68 -29.08
N ALA A 201 19.57 18.83 -28.02
CA ALA A 201 18.56 19.90 -27.93
C ALA A 201 19.12 21.31 -27.63
N GLN A 202 20.42 21.54 -27.84
CA GLN A 202 21.02 22.89 -27.98
C GLN A 202 21.02 23.31 -29.46
N GLY A 203 19.84 23.34 -30.08
CA GLY A 203 19.73 23.45 -31.52
C GLY A 203 18.43 24.06 -32.05
N SER A 204 17.80 25.00 -31.34
CA SER A 204 16.89 25.96 -31.98
C SER A 204 16.78 27.24 -31.16
N THR A 205 17.68 28.18 -31.42
CA THR A 205 17.46 29.57 -31.00
C THR A 205 16.37 30.17 -31.89
N PRO A 206 15.31 30.78 -31.35
CA PRO A 206 14.60 31.79 -32.11
C PRO A 206 15.51 33.03 -32.15
N LYS A 207 16.27 33.16 -33.24
CA LYS A 207 16.85 34.45 -33.63
C LYS A 207 15.73 35.47 -33.73
N LYS A 208 15.64 36.38 -32.77
CA LYS A 208 15.17 37.76 -32.96
C LYS A 208 15.73 38.63 -31.85
N LEU A 209 16.88 39.22 -32.15
CA LEU A 209 17.29 40.49 -31.56
C LEU A 209 16.16 41.51 -31.78
N ALA A 210 15.78 42.20 -30.72
CA ALA A 210 15.35 43.59 -30.81
C ALA A 210 15.89 44.33 -29.58
N THR A 211 17.12 44.81 -29.72
CA THR A 211 17.62 46.00 -29.05
C THR A 211 16.60 47.14 -29.16
N ARG A 212 16.11 47.66 -28.03
CA ARG A 212 15.76 49.08 -27.89
C ARG A 212 16.19 49.60 -26.52
N LEU A 213 17.04 50.61 -26.58
CA LEU A 213 17.50 51.46 -25.50
C LEU A 213 16.40 52.45 -25.07
N SER A 214 16.62 52.97 -23.86
CA SER A 214 16.49 54.38 -23.45
C SER A 214 15.26 54.84 -22.65
N THR A 215 15.61 55.32 -21.45
CA THR A 215 15.18 56.54 -20.73
C THR A 215 13.83 56.59 -20.03
N SER A 216 13.88 56.72 -18.71
CA SER A 216 13.16 57.78 -17.99
C SER A 216 13.89 58.19 -16.71
N LEU A 217 14.10 59.49 -16.58
CA LEU A 217 14.68 60.19 -15.44
C LEU A 217 13.78 60.10 -14.20
N GLY A 218 14.40 60.09 -13.02
CA GLY A 218 13.75 60.42 -11.75
C GLY A 218 14.76 61.04 -10.78
N ARG A 219 14.74 62.37 -10.65
CA ARG A 219 15.55 63.16 -9.69
C ARG A 219 14.77 63.38 -8.39
N SER A 220 15.36 62.99 -7.27
CA SER A 220 15.36 63.68 -5.97
C SER A 220 16.26 62.83 -5.05
N GLY A 221 17.15 63.31 -4.19
CA GLY A 221 17.34 64.61 -3.54
C GLY A 221 17.73 64.26 -2.09
N GLY A 222 19.01 64.32 -1.75
CA GLY A 222 19.47 64.00 -0.39
C GLY A 222 20.98 64.14 -0.24
N ARG A 223 21.40 65.10 0.59
CA ARG A 223 22.76 65.65 0.73
C ARG A 223 23.53 64.98 1.88
N ARG A 224 24.86 64.96 1.70
CA ARG A 224 25.96 65.10 2.70
C ARG A 224 26.19 63.96 3.72
N ALA A 225 27.40 63.40 3.70
CA ALA A 225 28.49 63.87 4.56
C ALA A 225 29.84 63.32 4.07
N ARG A 226 30.86 64.19 4.06
CA ARG A 226 32.29 63.90 3.86
C ARG A 226 33.04 64.38 5.11
N ALA A 227 34.28 63.91 5.25
CA ALA A 227 35.33 64.23 6.23
C ALA A 227 35.40 63.22 7.40
N ALA A 228 36.56 62.78 7.88
CA ALA A 228 37.90 63.36 7.79
C ALA A 228 39.04 62.30 7.84
N LEU A 229 40.20 62.73 7.34
CA LEU A 229 41.56 62.15 7.43
C LEU A 229 42.04 62.19 8.91
N GLU A 230 43.06 61.52 9.47
CA GLU A 230 44.38 60.96 9.11
C GLU A 230 44.71 59.86 10.17
N GLY A 231 45.73 58.99 10.14
CA GLY A 231 46.92 58.76 9.33
C GLY A 231 47.79 57.68 10.03
N GLY A 232 48.72 57.05 9.30
CA GLY A 232 49.84 56.27 9.89
C GLY A 232 50.08 54.87 9.29
N PRO A 233 51.34 54.47 8.94
CA PRO A 233 51.65 53.39 8.00
C PRO A 233 52.19 52.09 8.64
N GLY A 234 52.00 50.94 7.97
CA GLY A 234 52.68 49.67 8.30
C GLY A 234 52.09 48.48 7.53
N SER A 235 52.90 47.84 6.68
CA SER A 235 52.57 46.89 5.60
C SER A 235 52.23 45.43 6.06
N PRO A 236 52.20 44.39 5.16
CA PRO A 236 51.04 43.67 4.56
C PRO A 236 51.00 42.17 5.02
N PRO A 237 50.38 41.15 4.34
CA PRO A 237 49.50 41.10 3.17
C PRO A 237 48.17 40.33 3.41
N GLY A 238 47.16 40.61 2.60
CA GLY A 238 45.90 39.86 2.60
C GLY A 238 45.28 39.84 1.22
N SER A 239 45.47 38.73 0.52
CA SER A 239 44.81 38.40 -0.75
C SER A 239 43.29 38.52 -0.60
N ALA A 240 42.71 39.59 -1.14
CA ALA A 240 41.28 39.69 -1.38
C ALA A 240 41.03 39.39 -2.86
N GLY A 241 41.13 38.10 -3.20
CA GLY A 241 40.50 37.58 -4.40
C GLY A 241 39.01 37.83 -4.28
N THR A 242 38.50 38.63 -5.21
CA THR A 242 37.08 38.76 -5.53
C THR A 242 36.51 37.37 -5.78
N GLY A 243 35.97 36.76 -4.72
CA GLY A 243 35.08 35.61 -4.81
C GLY A 243 33.81 36.07 -5.51
N ALA A 244 33.86 36.12 -6.84
CA ALA A 244 32.65 36.10 -7.65
C ALA A 244 31.84 34.93 -7.13
N LEU A 245 30.71 35.23 -6.49
CA LEU A 245 29.69 34.24 -6.18
C LEU A 245 29.35 33.58 -7.51
N VAL A 246 29.90 32.38 -7.71
CA VAL A 246 29.57 31.53 -8.84
C VAL A 246 28.10 31.23 -8.67
N LEU A 247 27.27 31.98 -9.39
CA LEU A 247 25.87 31.64 -9.57
C LEU A 247 25.85 30.20 -10.10
N PRO A 248 25.03 29.30 -9.52
CA PRO A 248 24.90 27.96 -10.06
C PRO A 248 24.55 28.08 -11.56
N PRO A 249 25.14 27.22 -12.41
CA PRO A 249 24.85 27.23 -13.84
C PRO A 249 23.33 27.13 -14.08
N PRO A 250 22.82 27.61 -15.23
CA PRO A 250 21.39 27.53 -15.54
C PRO A 250 20.86 26.11 -15.27
N GLY A 251 19.78 26.03 -14.49
CA GLY A 251 19.28 24.79 -13.90
C GLY A 251 19.07 23.68 -14.93
N VAL A 252 19.39 22.45 -14.55
CA VAL A 252 19.12 21.26 -15.35
C VAL A 252 17.63 21.26 -15.75
N PRO A 253 17.27 21.07 -17.04
CA PRO A 253 15.88 20.92 -17.45
C PRO A 253 15.23 19.84 -16.60
N CYS A 254 14.23 20.22 -15.82
CA CYS A 254 13.64 19.35 -14.83
C CYS A 254 12.62 18.42 -15.51
N PRO A 255 12.87 17.10 -15.58
CA PRO A 255 11.91 16.16 -16.12
C PRO A 255 10.65 16.18 -15.26
N ARG A 256 9.47 16.26 -15.88
CA ARG A 256 8.20 16.19 -15.16
C ARG A 256 7.52 14.88 -15.47
N PHE A 257 7.35 14.05 -14.45
CA PHE A 257 6.55 12.84 -14.55
C PHE A 257 5.08 13.20 -14.75
N GLN A 258 4.47 12.57 -15.75
CA GLN A 258 3.05 12.65 -16.04
C GLN A 258 2.48 11.24 -16.11
N LEU A 259 1.21 11.09 -15.71
CA LEU A 259 0.49 9.83 -15.83
C LEU A 259 0.34 9.47 -17.31
N LEU A 260 0.95 8.37 -17.72
CA LEU A 260 0.92 7.85 -19.07
C LEU A 260 -0.26 6.88 -19.25
N ALA A 261 -0.45 5.97 -18.30
CA ALA A 261 -1.50 4.97 -18.35
C ALA A 261 -1.80 4.40 -16.96
N HIS A 262 -2.96 3.75 -16.80
CA HIS A 262 -3.34 3.14 -15.53
C HIS A 262 -4.24 1.90 -15.69
N ALA A 263 -4.28 1.08 -14.64
CA ALA A 263 -5.17 -0.08 -14.51
C ALA A 263 -5.60 -0.27 -13.05
N THR A 264 -6.72 -0.95 -12.84
CA THR A 264 -7.19 -1.36 -11.52
C THR A 264 -7.44 -2.86 -11.51
N LEU A 265 -6.80 -3.57 -10.58
CA LEU A 265 -6.97 -5.00 -10.36
C LEU A 265 -7.62 -5.26 -9.00
N SER A 266 -8.44 -6.29 -8.90
CA SER A 266 -9.12 -6.70 -7.67
C SER A 266 -9.03 -8.22 -7.49
N LEU A 267 -9.74 -8.74 -6.49
CA LEU A 267 -9.82 -10.17 -6.22
C LEU A 267 -10.23 -10.99 -7.46
N ALA A 268 -11.00 -10.42 -8.38
CA ALA A 268 -11.44 -11.11 -9.61
C ALA A 268 -10.29 -11.43 -10.58
N GLN A 269 -9.18 -10.69 -10.52
CA GLN A 269 -8.01 -10.88 -11.37
C GLN A 269 -6.93 -11.76 -10.73
N VAL A 270 -7.10 -12.14 -9.45
CA VAL A 270 -6.15 -12.98 -8.73
C VAL A 270 -6.14 -14.40 -9.30
N HIS A 271 -4.94 -14.92 -9.59
CA HIS A 271 -4.74 -16.22 -10.19
C HIS A 271 -3.32 -16.77 -9.94
N ASP A 272 -3.18 -18.10 -9.87
CA ASP A 272 -1.86 -18.75 -9.80
C ASP A 272 -1.19 -18.80 -11.18
N GLY A 273 -0.78 -17.63 -11.70
CA GLY A 273 -0.05 -17.54 -12.95
C GLY A 273 -0.05 -16.16 -13.59
N PHE A 274 0.65 -16.07 -14.72
CA PHE A 274 0.78 -14.85 -15.51
C PHE A 274 -0.50 -14.55 -16.29
N ARG A 275 -0.97 -13.30 -16.25
CA ARG A 275 -2.16 -12.84 -16.97
C ARG A 275 -1.93 -11.50 -17.64
N THR A 276 -2.68 -11.26 -18.71
CA THR A 276 -2.74 -9.99 -19.43
C THR A 276 -3.96 -9.20 -18.97
N HIS A 277 -3.77 -7.92 -18.73
CA HIS A 277 -4.78 -6.98 -18.27
C HIS A 277 -4.81 -5.76 -19.18
N ASP A 278 -5.97 -5.12 -19.27
CA ASP A 278 -6.12 -3.86 -20.00
C ASP A 278 -5.44 -2.72 -19.26
N LEU A 279 -4.75 -1.86 -20.02
CA LEU A 279 -4.07 -0.69 -19.52
C LEU A 279 -4.66 0.53 -20.24
N VAL A 280 -5.33 1.40 -19.48
CA VAL A 280 -5.99 2.60 -20.00
C VAL A 280 -4.96 3.69 -20.20
N ILE A 281 -4.78 4.14 -21.43
CA ILE A 281 -3.83 5.20 -21.78
C ILE A 281 -4.45 6.56 -21.43
N ALA A 282 -3.72 7.37 -20.65
CA ALA A 282 -4.17 8.66 -20.13
C ALA A 282 -3.51 9.86 -20.82
N ALA A 283 -2.30 9.69 -21.37
CA ALA A 283 -1.60 10.76 -22.09
C ALA A 283 -1.87 10.74 -23.60
N ASP A 284 -1.54 11.85 -24.26
CA ASP A 284 -1.65 12.03 -25.71
C ASP A 284 -0.29 11.89 -26.42
N GLU A 285 -0.30 11.52 -27.71
CA GLU A 285 0.91 11.37 -28.54
C GLU A 285 1.73 12.66 -28.64
N GLN A 286 1.11 13.84 -28.46
CA GLN A 286 1.80 15.13 -28.52
C GLN A 286 2.61 15.44 -27.25
N SER A 287 2.49 14.61 -26.21
CA SER A 287 3.21 14.83 -24.95
C SER A 287 4.71 14.56 -25.11
N PRO A 288 5.59 15.42 -24.56
CA PRO A 288 7.04 15.19 -24.59
C PRO A 288 7.48 13.97 -23.76
N CYS A 289 6.59 13.36 -22.98
CA CYS A 289 6.82 12.12 -22.24
C CYS A 289 6.06 10.93 -22.84
N TRP A 290 5.49 11.06 -24.05
CA TRP A 290 4.78 9.99 -24.70
C TRP A 290 5.67 8.76 -24.91
N VAL A 291 5.15 7.60 -24.55
CA VAL A 291 5.73 6.29 -24.87
C VAL A 291 4.61 5.47 -25.51
N PRO A 292 4.82 4.91 -26.70
CA PRO A 292 3.75 4.20 -27.39
C PRO A 292 3.51 2.85 -26.72
N LEU A 293 2.37 2.72 -26.04
CA LEU A 293 1.98 1.51 -25.34
C LEU A 293 1.03 0.67 -26.20
N TYR A 294 1.10 -0.65 -26.07
CA TYR A 294 0.13 -1.55 -26.69
C TYR A 294 -1.28 -1.45 -26.07
N GLY A 295 -1.42 -0.82 -24.89
CA GLY A 295 -2.68 -0.76 -24.15
C GLY A 295 -2.98 -2.02 -23.33
N ARG A 296 -1.96 -2.85 -23.09
CA ARG A 296 -2.02 -4.02 -22.22
C ARG A 296 -0.86 -3.97 -21.23
N MET A 297 -1.04 -4.58 -20.08
CA MET A 297 0.03 -4.95 -19.16
C MET A 297 -0.08 -6.43 -18.84
N CYS A 298 1.01 -7.04 -18.43
CA CYS A 298 1.00 -8.40 -17.95
C CYS A 298 1.67 -8.46 -16.57
N CYS A 299 1.14 -9.32 -15.71
CA CYS A 299 1.68 -9.55 -14.38
C CYS A 299 1.18 -10.87 -13.82
N ARG A 300 1.80 -11.31 -12.73
CA ARG A 300 1.27 -12.31 -11.81
C ARG A 300 0.65 -11.56 -10.63
N LEU A 301 -0.65 -11.79 -10.37
CA LEU A 301 -1.35 -11.25 -9.22
C LEU A 301 -1.81 -12.40 -8.33
N ALA A 302 -1.16 -12.55 -7.17
CA ALA A 302 -1.46 -13.58 -6.18
C ALA A 302 -2.01 -12.94 -4.91
N ALA A 303 -2.92 -13.64 -4.23
CA ALA A 303 -3.39 -13.23 -2.91
C ALA A 303 -3.40 -14.43 -1.98
N ARG A 304 -3.07 -14.17 -0.72
CA ARG A 304 -3.03 -15.18 0.33
C ARG A 304 -3.74 -14.67 1.59
N PRO A 305 -4.96 -15.16 1.88
CA PRO A 305 -5.70 -14.79 3.07
C PRO A 305 -5.02 -15.29 4.34
N ARG A 306 -5.13 -14.54 5.45
CA ARG A 306 -4.56 -14.93 6.74
C ARG A 306 -5.14 -16.24 7.28
N CYS A 307 -6.41 -16.53 7.00
CA CYS A 307 -7.06 -17.78 7.40
C CYS A 307 -6.46 -19.03 6.72
N ILE A 308 -5.68 -18.86 5.65
CA ILE A 308 -4.97 -19.96 4.98
C ILE A 308 -3.63 -20.27 5.64
N ASP A 309 -2.87 -19.26 6.04
CA ASP A 309 -1.51 -19.43 6.59
C ASP A 309 -1.48 -19.57 8.11
N THR A 310 -2.35 -18.84 8.81
CA THR A 310 -2.38 -18.80 10.27
C THR A 310 -3.57 -19.56 10.82
N PRO A 311 -3.39 -20.36 11.88
CA PRO A 311 -4.51 -21.02 12.54
C PRO A 311 -5.56 -20.02 13.05
N ALA A 312 -6.82 -20.24 12.70
CA ALA A 312 -7.94 -19.48 13.25
C ALA A 312 -8.19 -19.84 14.72
N VAL A 313 -8.04 -21.12 15.05
CA VAL A 313 -8.12 -21.64 16.42
C VAL A 313 -7.30 -22.93 16.52
N THR A 314 -6.72 -23.15 17.69
CA THR A 314 -6.01 -24.39 18.05
C THR A 314 -6.48 -24.84 19.42
N GLY A 315 -6.60 -26.15 19.62
CA GLY A 315 -7.00 -26.66 20.92
C GLY A 315 -7.36 -28.14 20.88
N THR A 316 -7.63 -28.67 22.07
CA THR A 316 -7.91 -30.08 22.25
C THR A 316 -9.40 -30.39 22.04
N LEU A 317 -9.70 -31.36 21.18
CA LEU A 317 -11.06 -31.84 20.93
C LEU A 317 -11.11 -33.37 20.99
N ARG A 318 -12.23 -33.92 21.46
CA ARG A 318 -12.49 -35.36 21.47
C ARG A 318 -13.46 -35.71 20.35
N LEU A 319 -13.05 -36.57 19.42
CA LEU A 319 -13.94 -36.99 18.33
C LEU A 319 -14.99 -37.97 18.87
N GLN A 320 -16.27 -37.74 18.59
CA GLN A 320 -17.37 -38.62 18.96
C GLN A 320 -17.76 -39.51 17.78
N ALA A 321 -17.98 -40.80 18.04
CA ALA A 321 -18.36 -41.78 17.01
C ALA A 321 -19.85 -41.72 16.72
N PRO A 322 -20.27 -41.85 15.44
CA PRO A 322 -21.62 -42.33 15.19
C PRO A 322 -21.74 -43.76 15.73
N GLY A 323 -22.53 -43.95 16.79
CA GLY A 323 -22.99 -45.28 17.26
C GLY A 323 -22.09 -46.06 18.22
N ALA A 324 -21.07 -45.48 18.86
CA ALA A 324 -20.24 -46.22 19.83
C ALA A 324 -20.55 -45.88 21.29
N GLU A 325 -21.22 -46.80 22.00
CA GLU A 325 -21.19 -46.90 23.45
C GLU A 325 -19.92 -47.69 23.85
N GLY A 326 -18.79 -47.01 24.07
CA GLY A 326 -17.49 -47.63 24.41
C GLY A 326 -16.40 -46.60 24.74
N PRO A 327 -15.31 -46.99 25.43
CA PRO A 327 -14.47 -46.07 26.19
C PRO A 327 -13.72 -45.07 25.30
N SER A 328 -13.72 -43.82 25.78
CA SER A 328 -13.08 -42.60 25.25
C SER A 328 -12.23 -42.77 23.99
N ARG A 329 -12.75 -42.31 22.86
CA ARG A 329 -11.97 -42.00 21.65
C ARG A 329 -10.79 -41.07 21.95
N PRO A 330 -9.75 -41.09 21.09
CA PRO A 330 -8.56 -40.30 21.32
C PRO A 330 -8.91 -38.81 21.37
N THR A 331 -8.37 -38.18 22.40
CA THR A 331 -8.24 -36.74 22.50
C THR A 331 -7.21 -36.29 21.46
N LEU A 332 -7.59 -35.36 20.58
CA LEU A 332 -6.75 -34.89 19.48
C LEU A 332 -6.45 -33.40 19.66
N PHE A 333 -5.24 -33.00 19.30
CA PHE A 333 -4.90 -31.59 19.16
C PHE A 333 -5.32 -31.11 17.76
N CYS A 334 -6.27 -30.18 17.70
CA CYS A 334 -6.90 -29.76 16.47
C CYS A 334 -6.46 -28.33 16.11
N VAL A 335 -6.22 -28.10 14.82
CA VAL A 335 -5.79 -26.82 14.25
C VAL A 335 -6.72 -26.47 13.08
N LEU A 336 -7.54 -25.42 13.23
CA LEU A 336 -8.37 -24.91 12.14
C LEU A 336 -7.54 -23.96 11.29
N ARG A 337 -7.19 -24.37 10.08
CA ARG A 337 -6.37 -23.57 9.16
C ARG A 337 -6.60 -24.00 7.72
N GLY A 338 -6.62 -23.04 6.80
CA GLY A 338 -6.74 -23.38 5.38
C GLY A 338 -8.08 -24.05 5.07
N PRO A 339 -8.12 -25.02 4.15
CA PRO A 339 -9.33 -25.72 3.77
C PRO A 339 -9.69 -26.87 4.74
N GLY A 340 -9.21 -26.88 5.99
CA GLY A 340 -9.45 -28.01 6.88
C GLY A 340 -9.26 -27.77 8.38
N LEU A 341 -9.81 -28.69 9.16
CA LEU A 341 -9.45 -28.95 10.54
C LEU A 341 -8.43 -30.09 10.56
N LEU A 342 -7.21 -29.78 10.94
CA LEU A 342 -6.11 -30.73 11.03
C LEU A 342 -6.03 -31.26 12.46
N CYS A 343 -6.20 -32.57 12.64
CA CYS A 343 -6.22 -33.21 13.94
C CYS A 343 -4.99 -34.11 14.12
N TYR A 344 -4.19 -33.81 15.14
CA TYR A 344 -2.95 -34.48 15.50
C TYR A 344 -3.12 -35.24 16.81
N SER A 345 -2.24 -36.20 17.09
CA SER A 345 -2.28 -36.95 18.34
C SER A 345 -1.90 -36.07 19.53
N ASN A 346 -1.07 -35.04 19.31
CA ASN A 346 -0.63 -34.07 20.31
C ASN A 346 -0.14 -32.77 19.65
N ALA A 347 0.09 -31.72 20.45
CA ALA A 347 0.54 -30.41 19.96
C ALA A 347 1.95 -30.44 19.34
N HIS A 348 2.85 -31.30 19.85
CA HIS A 348 4.21 -31.40 19.35
C HIS A 348 4.27 -31.90 17.90
N GLU A 349 3.39 -32.84 17.51
CA GLU A 349 3.28 -33.30 16.11
C GLU A 349 2.86 -32.16 15.17
N ALA A 350 1.93 -31.30 15.61
CA ALA A 350 1.49 -30.13 14.85
C ALA A 350 2.65 -29.12 14.68
N ASP A 351 3.37 -28.82 15.76
CA ASP A 351 4.50 -27.88 15.76
C ASP A 351 5.69 -28.40 14.92
N ALA A 352 5.90 -29.72 14.92
CA ALA A 352 6.92 -30.37 14.11
C ALA A 352 6.55 -30.48 12.62
N GLY A 353 5.35 -30.06 12.22
CA GLY A 353 4.88 -30.11 10.83
C GLY A 353 4.69 -31.54 10.30
N GLN A 354 4.34 -32.49 11.18
CA GLN A 354 4.04 -33.87 10.77
C GLN A 354 2.70 -33.95 10.03
N GLU A 355 2.42 -35.08 9.38
CA GLU A 355 1.11 -35.30 8.75
C GLU A 355 0.02 -35.50 9.83
N PRO A 356 -1.18 -34.89 9.66
CA PRO A 356 -2.26 -35.01 10.63
C PRO A 356 -2.87 -36.42 10.63
N THR A 357 -3.20 -36.92 11.82
CA THR A 357 -3.89 -38.20 12.04
C THR A 357 -5.27 -38.23 11.36
N LEU A 358 -5.96 -37.09 11.33
CA LEU A 358 -7.24 -36.91 10.66
C LEU A 358 -7.33 -35.50 10.08
N THR A 359 -7.83 -35.37 8.85
CA THR A 359 -8.17 -34.09 8.25
C THR A 359 -9.66 -34.04 7.96
N ILE A 360 -10.36 -33.09 8.57
CA ILE A 360 -11.78 -32.81 8.27
C ILE A 360 -11.81 -31.62 7.32
N ALA A 361 -12.28 -31.82 6.09
CA ALA A 361 -12.37 -30.75 5.11
C ALA A 361 -13.36 -29.65 5.56
N VAL A 362 -12.91 -28.39 5.45
CA VAL A 362 -13.70 -27.19 5.73
C VAL A 362 -13.77 -26.37 4.45
N THR A 363 -14.95 -26.36 3.85
CA THR A 363 -15.24 -25.73 2.57
C THR A 363 -16.40 -24.76 2.72
N LYS A 364 -16.74 -24.03 1.65
CA LYS A 364 -17.94 -23.17 1.62
C LYS A 364 -19.25 -23.91 1.92
N ASP A 365 -19.30 -25.22 1.68
CA ASP A 365 -20.49 -26.05 1.91
C ASP A 365 -20.53 -26.67 3.31
N THR A 366 -19.49 -26.44 4.13
CA THR A 366 -19.41 -26.94 5.50
C THR A 366 -20.43 -26.23 6.39
N ARG A 367 -21.20 -27.04 7.14
CA ARG A 367 -22.15 -26.57 8.14
C ARG A 367 -21.60 -26.90 9.52
N VAL A 368 -21.60 -25.91 10.39
CA VAL A 368 -21.14 -26.05 11.77
C VAL A 368 -22.29 -25.77 12.70
N ARG A 369 -22.49 -26.64 13.71
CA ARG A 369 -23.56 -26.50 14.69
C ARG A 369 -23.03 -26.78 16.09
N ALA A 370 -23.59 -26.09 17.07
CA ALA A 370 -23.39 -26.45 18.47
C ALA A 370 -24.00 -27.84 18.72
N GLU A 371 -23.24 -28.70 19.38
CA GLU A 371 -23.69 -30.03 19.78
C GLU A 371 -23.92 -30.03 21.29
N PRO A 372 -25.17 -30.21 21.77
CA PRO A 372 -25.43 -30.26 23.19
C PRO A 372 -24.77 -31.50 23.80
N GLY A 373 -24.11 -31.31 24.94
CA GLY A 373 -23.53 -32.43 25.67
C GLY A 373 -24.61 -33.39 26.16
N GLY A 374 -24.35 -34.69 26.09
CA GLY A 374 -25.18 -35.71 26.75
C GLY A 374 -25.13 -35.61 28.28
N HIS A 375 -25.80 -36.51 28.99
CA HIS A 375 -25.78 -36.54 30.47
C HIS A 375 -24.34 -36.60 31.02
N GLY A 376 -23.86 -35.47 31.53
CA GLY A 376 -22.52 -35.31 32.12
C GLY A 376 -21.38 -35.08 31.13
N GLN A 377 -21.65 -34.93 29.82
CA GLN A 377 -20.63 -34.57 28.84
C GLN A 377 -20.63 -33.06 28.56
N PRO A 378 -19.45 -32.43 28.38
CA PRO A 378 -19.37 -31.05 27.91
C PRO A 378 -19.93 -30.93 26.49
N PRO A 379 -20.44 -29.76 26.09
CA PRO A 379 -20.92 -29.53 24.73
C PRO A 379 -19.77 -29.58 23.71
N GLY A 380 -20.14 -29.72 22.45
CA GLY A 380 -19.23 -29.84 21.34
C GLY A 380 -19.64 -29.02 20.13
N VAL A 381 -19.00 -29.33 19.01
CA VAL A 381 -19.23 -28.75 17.70
C VAL A 381 -19.39 -29.89 16.70
N ALA A 382 -20.49 -29.89 15.97
CA ALA A 382 -20.72 -30.81 14.88
C ALA A 382 -20.34 -30.14 13.56
N VAL A 383 -19.36 -30.72 12.86
CA VAL A 383 -18.89 -30.26 11.54
C VAL A 383 -19.43 -31.21 10.48
N THR A 384 -20.34 -30.72 9.65
CA THR A 384 -20.97 -31.48 8.56
C THR A 384 -20.45 -30.98 7.22
N ASN A 385 -19.98 -31.87 6.37
CA ASN A 385 -19.57 -31.53 5.01
C ASN A 385 -20.22 -32.47 3.99
N ARG A 386 -20.38 -32.01 2.75
CA ARG A 386 -20.89 -32.81 1.62
C ARG A 386 -19.71 -33.27 0.76
N LEU A 387 -19.36 -34.54 0.89
CA LEU A 387 -18.23 -35.15 0.17
C LEU A 387 -18.80 -36.15 -0.83
N GLY A 388 -18.66 -35.87 -2.14
CA GLY A 388 -19.12 -36.79 -3.19
C GLY A 388 -20.64 -37.02 -3.23
N GLY A 389 -21.45 -36.11 -2.68
CA GLY A 389 -22.91 -36.23 -2.59
C GLY A 389 -23.44 -36.75 -1.25
N GLU A 390 -22.56 -37.34 -0.42
CA GLU A 390 -22.91 -37.84 0.91
C GLU A 390 -22.63 -36.79 2.00
N GLU A 391 -23.53 -36.69 2.99
CA GLU A 391 -23.31 -35.84 4.16
C GLU A 391 -22.51 -36.60 5.23
N VAL A 392 -21.31 -36.09 5.53
CA VAL A 392 -20.44 -36.64 6.58
C VAL A 392 -20.39 -35.67 7.74
N THR A 393 -20.82 -36.14 8.91
CA THR A 393 -20.84 -35.36 10.16
C THR A 393 -19.79 -35.85 11.13
N HIS A 394 -18.95 -34.94 11.61
CA HIS A 394 -17.97 -35.17 12.66
C HIS A 394 -18.40 -34.40 13.91
N ALA A 395 -18.72 -35.15 14.97
CA ALA A 395 -19.05 -34.61 16.28
C ALA A 395 -17.76 -34.44 17.11
N LEU A 396 -17.47 -33.23 17.58
CA LEU A 396 -16.24 -32.86 18.29
C LEU A 396 -16.58 -32.31 19.66
N VAL A 397 -16.26 -33.05 20.72
CA VAL A 397 -16.55 -32.66 22.10
C VAL A 397 -15.41 -31.81 22.65
N ALA A 398 -15.74 -30.62 23.14
CA ALA A 398 -14.78 -29.71 23.76
C ALA A 398 -14.53 -30.06 25.24
N GLU A 399 -13.51 -29.45 25.87
CA GLU A 399 -13.24 -29.65 27.31
C GLU A 399 -14.24 -28.90 28.21
N SER A 400 -14.81 -27.81 27.70
CA SER A 400 -15.73 -26.95 28.44
C SER A 400 -16.71 -26.25 27.51
N VAL A 401 -17.77 -25.68 28.09
CA VAL A 401 -18.72 -24.81 27.37
C VAL A 401 -18.01 -23.62 26.72
N ALA A 402 -17.05 -23.03 27.42
CA ALA A 402 -16.28 -21.90 26.91
C ALA A 402 -15.43 -22.30 25.69
N GLU A 403 -14.81 -23.49 25.71
CA GLU A 403 -14.09 -24.01 24.55
C GLU A 403 -15.02 -24.31 23.37
N ALA A 404 -16.16 -24.97 23.61
CA ALA A 404 -17.13 -25.24 22.55
C ALA A 404 -17.59 -23.94 21.86
N GLN A 405 -17.85 -22.89 22.63
CA GLN A 405 -18.22 -21.58 22.10
C GLN A 405 -17.07 -20.92 21.33
N ARG A 406 -15.83 -20.97 21.84
CA ARG A 406 -14.64 -20.48 21.12
C ARG A 406 -14.48 -21.15 19.76
N TRP A 407 -14.62 -22.48 19.72
CA TRP A 407 -14.55 -23.25 18.48
C TRP A 407 -15.66 -22.88 17.51
N LEU A 408 -16.90 -22.74 17.98
CA LEU A 408 -18.03 -22.35 17.14
C LEU A 408 -17.81 -20.95 16.52
N GLU A 409 -17.41 -19.97 17.33
CA GLU A 409 -17.14 -18.60 16.87
C GLU A 409 -16.00 -18.56 15.84
N ALA A 410 -14.95 -19.35 16.06
CA ALA A 410 -13.81 -19.47 15.15
C ALA A 410 -14.21 -20.16 13.83
N PHE A 411 -15.00 -21.23 13.87
CA PHE A 411 -15.54 -21.86 12.67
C PHE A 411 -16.42 -20.92 11.86
N GLU A 412 -17.34 -20.20 12.51
CA GLU A 412 -18.20 -19.23 11.85
C GLU A 412 -17.40 -18.09 11.20
N GLN A 413 -16.35 -17.60 11.88
CA GLN A 413 -15.45 -16.60 11.30
C GLN A 413 -14.65 -17.17 10.12
N HIS A 414 -14.09 -18.38 10.27
CA HIS A 414 -13.30 -19.03 9.23
C HIS A 414 -14.12 -19.30 7.97
N LEU A 415 -15.35 -19.81 8.11
CA LEU A 415 -16.28 -20.01 6.99
C LEU A 415 -16.63 -18.68 6.29
N TYR A 416 -16.82 -17.62 7.08
CA TYR A 416 -17.03 -16.29 6.54
C TYR A 416 -15.80 -15.81 5.74
N ASP A 417 -14.58 -15.99 6.26
CA ASP A 417 -13.35 -15.63 5.59
C ASP A 417 -13.16 -16.40 4.26
N LEU A 418 -13.41 -17.72 4.27
CA LEU A 418 -13.36 -18.57 3.07
C LEU A 418 -14.34 -18.06 2.00
N ALA A 419 -15.56 -17.68 2.40
CA ALA A 419 -16.57 -17.17 1.47
C ALA A 419 -16.17 -15.81 0.84
N GLN A 420 -15.51 -14.94 1.60
CA GLN A 420 -15.13 -13.61 1.14
C GLN A 420 -13.89 -13.62 0.24
N TRP A 421 -12.92 -14.49 0.53
CA TRP A 421 -11.69 -14.63 -0.26
C TRP A 421 -11.82 -15.56 -1.46
N LYS A 422 -12.95 -16.27 -1.59
CA LYS A 422 -13.33 -17.02 -2.81
C LYS A 422 -12.23 -17.98 -3.26
N GLN A 423 -11.79 -17.87 -4.51
CA GLN A 423 -10.82 -18.79 -5.12
C GLN A 423 -9.45 -18.77 -4.44
N CYS A 424 -9.10 -17.70 -3.70
CA CYS A 424 -7.84 -17.61 -2.98
C CYS A 424 -7.73 -18.57 -1.80
N CYS A 425 -8.84 -19.19 -1.40
CA CYS A 425 -8.87 -20.20 -0.35
C CYS A 425 -8.89 -21.64 -0.89
N GLU A 426 -9.17 -21.84 -2.17
CA GLU A 426 -9.27 -23.17 -2.80
C GLU A 426 -7.89 -23.65 -3.29
N GLU A 427 -7.09 -22.74 -3.85
CA GLU A 427 -5.73 -23.04 -4.33
C GLU A 427 -4.69 -22.18 -3.61
N LEU A 428 -3.71 -22.85 -2.97
CA LEU A 428 -2.61 -22.19 -2.27
C LEU A 428 -1.68 -21.46 -3.26
N MET A 429 -1.89 -20.15 -3.39
CA MET A 429 -1.09 -19.33 -4.30
C MET A 429 0.30 -19.05 -3.72
N ARG A 430 1.33 -19.17 -4.57
CA ARG A 430 2.70 -18.78 -4.21
C ARG A 430 2.85 -17.26 -4.26
N ILE A 431 3.18 -16.69 -3.10
CA ILE A 431 3.61 -15.30 -2.92
C ILE A 431 5.11 -15.27 -3.10
N GLU A 432 5.60 -14.49 -4.05
CA GLU A 432 7.02 -14.24 -4.23
C GLU A 432 7.47 -13.21 -3.20
N GLU A 433 8.37 -13.60 -2.32
CA GLU A 433 8.97 -12.68 -1.37
C GLU A 433 10.13 -11.93 -2.04
N PRO A 434 10.22 -10.60 -1.85
CA PRO A 434 11.33 -9.84 -2.37
C PRO A 434 12.58 -10.25 -1.57
N PRO A 435 13.75 -10.34 -2.22
CA PRO A 435 14.96 -10.75 -1.54
C PRO A 435 15.22 -9.83 -0.33
N PRO A 436 15.65 -10.39 0.82
CA PRO A 436 15.92 -9.59 2.01
C PRO A 436 16.92 -8.50 1.65
N ARG A 437 16.58 -7.24 1.96
CA ARG A 437 17.48 -6.10 1.72
C ARG A 437 18.78 -6.38 2.45
N ARG A 438 19.90 -6.46 1.72
CA ARG A 438 21.23 -6.57 2.33
C ARG A 438 21.40 -5.38 3.29
N PRO A 439 21.87 -5.60 4.53
CA PRO A 439 22.19 -4.48 5.41
C PRO A 439 23.22 -3.58 4.70
N PRO A 440 23.16 -2.25 4.92
CA PRO A 440 24.20 -1.37 4.41
C PRO A 440 25.56 -1.89 4.90
N ALA A 441 26.51 -2.01 3.97
CA ALA A 441 27.88 -2.37 4.33
C ALA A 441 28.41 -1.35 5.35
N PRO A 442 29.20 -1.79 6.35
CA PRO A 442 29.68 -0.95 7.44
C PRO A 442 30.51 0.25 6.96
#